data_AF-A0A958DY70-F1
#
_entry.id   AF-A0A958DY70-F1
#
_cell.length_a   1.000
_cell.length_b   1.000
_cell.length_c   1.000
_cell.angle_alpha   90.00
_cell.angle_beta   90.00
_cell.angle_gamma   90.00
#
_symmetry.space_group_name_H-M   'P 1'
#
loop_
_entity.id
_entity.type
_entity.pdbx_description
1 polymer ?
#
loop_
_entity_poly.entity_id
_entity_poly.type
_entity_poly.pdbx_seq_one_letter_code
_entity_poly.pdbx_strand_id
1 'polypeptide(L)'
;MATRILHCGKSIENFNTCMKHEVAGFLRRGPEIGDLIYLVVSHNKKVLCGMRGKLAETTDDKPWEDSENYVIAFSLEDIEYASHFDIKFLSKIGGKYWNLKYLQGAKRITDELALTELDNAFQKNKIQAPKYLEADRKHDADTLADIEDDILDENLSEALQAVPEAKVSIMGTFQTVKFKNETDELRGLEPLVNDNFYSLFPAYEIGRTLLIPENRLFMSSGIEARGEQVMKGIKSIPDGLLILFNKKSKNPIQINLIEYECFGEGKTRSQDKSNFLNGQIIPQLMKFASSFSIVTDKQIREQTIKNWVDKIIDYVYANQELQNKMTRWIKEIKPEISDQLIGREIDKVLSEAFRTNLKIILIIDDLSAEQKNTITNVVKAFKLENGESINFLSYVVRLEQKIILTESEAEFALSVQ
;
A
#
# COMPACT_ATOMS: atom_id res chain seq x y z
N MET A 1 -9.10 -9.86 -18.59
CA MET A 1 -7.65 -9.96 -18.80
C MET A 1 -7.23 -8.97 -19.86
N ALA A 2 -6.72 -7.82 -19.42
CA ALA A 2 -6.09 -6.82 -20.27
C ALA A 2 -4.57 -7.03 -20.31
N THR A 3 -3.92 -6.48 -21.32
CA THR A 3 -2.45 -6.41 -21.40
C THR A 3 -2.03 -4.95 -21.27
N ARG A 4 -0.98 -4.70 -20.48
CA ARG A 4 -0.49 -3.36 -20.14
C ARG A 4 1.04 -3.33 -20.18
N ILE A 5 1.60 -2.15 -20.40
CA ILE A 5 3.03 -1.89 -20.21
C ILE A 5 3.19 -1.07 -18.92
N LEU A 6 3.93 -1.62 -17.96
CA LEU A 6 4.28 -0.93 -16.73
C LEU A 6 5.67 -0.32 -16.87
N HIS A 7 5.72 1.01 -16.96
CA HIS A 7 6.95 1.75 -17.23
C HIS A 7 7.57 2.30 -15.93
N CYS A 8 8.76 1.83 -15.54
CA CYS A 8 9.49 2.24 -14.32
C CYS A 8 10.25 3.56 -14.45
N GLY A 9 9.94 4.36 -15.48
CA GLY A 9 10.64 5.60 -15.78
C GLY A 9 12.10 5.34 -16.18
N LYS A 10 13.03 6.15 -15.63
CA LYS A 10 14.47 5.95 -15.74
C LYS A 10 15.07 5.15 -14.57
N SER A 11 14.24 4.76 -13.58
CA SER A 11 14.72 4.10 -12.37
C SER A 11 14.99 2.62 -12.61
N ILE A 12 16.25 2.29 -12.85
CA ILE A 12 16.74 0.90 -12.91
C ILE A 12 16.51 0.19 -11.57
N GLU A 13 16.62 0.93 -10.47
CA GLU A 13 16.37 0.40 -9.13
C GLU A 13 14.92 -0.05 -8.99
N ASN A 14 13.92 0.79 -9.34
CA ASN A 14 12.51 0.39 -9.26
C ASN A 14 12.22 -0.80 -10.18
N PHE A 15 12.79 -0.83 -11.38
CA PHE A 15 12.68 -1.96 -12.29
C PHE A 15 13.21 -3.27 -11.66
N ASN A 16 14.43 -3.23 -11.12
CA ASN A 16 15.04 -4.39 -10.46
C ASN A 16 14.28 -4.79 -9.18
N THR A 17 13.75 -3.83 -8.43
CA THR A 17 12.96 -4.07 -7.21
C THR A 17 11.65 -4.77 -7.53
N CYS A 18 10.92 -4.35 -8.58
CA CYS A 18 9.72 -5.04 -9.04
C CYS A 18 10.00 -6.51 -9.39
N MET A 19 11.12 -6.77 -10.09
CA MET A 19 11.52 -8.14 -10.44
C MET A 19 11.91 -8.96 -9.20
N LYS A 20 12.68 -8.39 -8.29
CA LYS A 20 13.21 -9.08 -7.10
C LYS A 20 12.11 -9.42 -6.09
N HIS A 21 11.18 -8.51 -5.88
CA HIS A 21 10.10 -8.65 -4.91
C HIS A 21 8.82 -9.19 -5.53
N GLU A 22 8.79 -9.40 -6.85
CA GLU A 22 7.62 -9.93 -7.57
C GLU A 22 6.36 -9.09 -7.33
N VAL A 23 6.52 -7.77 -7.31
CA VAL A 23 5.44 -6.80 -7.08
C VAL A 23 5.41 -5.74 -8.16
N ALA A 24 4.20 -5.24 -8.45
CA ALA A 24 3.95 -4.16 -9.39
C ALA A 24 3.15 -3.05 -8.71
N GLY A 25 3.75 -1.86 -8.62
CA GLY A 25 3.11 -0.66 -8.09
C GLY A 25 2.55 0.21 -9.21
N PHE A 26 1.39 0.81 -8.99
CA PHE A 26 0.74 1.71 -9.94
C PHE A 26 0.38 3.03 -9.28
N LEU A 27 0.64 4.12 -10.01
CA LEU A 27 0.30 5.48 -9.60
C LEU A 27 -1.20 5.78 -9.70
N ARG A 28 -1.98 4.91 -10.36
CA ARG A 28 -3.41 5.08 -10.62
C ARG A 28 -4.16 3.79 -10.32
N ARG A 29 -5.44 3.93 -9.95
CA ARG A 29 -6.39 2.82 -9.86
C ARG A 29 -6.87 2.49 -11.28
N GLY A 30 -6.92 1.22 -11.67
CA GLY A 30 -7.29 0.83 -13.03
C GLY A 30 -6.75 -0.52 -13.50
N PRO A 31 -5.55 -0.96 -13.10
CA PRO A 31 -5.14 -2.36 -13.28
C PRO A 31 -5.99 -3.29 -12.42
N GLU A 32 -6.30 -4.46 -12.96
CA GLU A 32 -7.15 -5.47 -12.30
C GLU A 32 -6.41 -6.79 -12.12
N ILE A 33 -6.87 -7.59 -11.15
CA ILE A 33 -6.40 -8.96 -10.95
C ILE A 33 -6.57 -9.75 -12.26
N GLY A 34 -5.51 -10.45 -12.64
CA GLY A 34 -5.39 -11.24 -13.86
C GLY A 34 -4.83 -10.48 -15.07
N ASP A 35 -4.66 -9.16 -15.00
CA ASP A 35 -4.05 -8.41 -16.11
C ASP A 35 -2.58 -8.83 -16.35
N LEU A 36 -2.19 -8.93 -17.62
CA LEU A 36 -0.81 -9.21 -18.02
C LEU A 36 -0.02 -7.90 -18.13
N ILE A 37 1.09 -7.80 -17.40
CA ILE A 37 1.98 -6.65 -17.47
C ILE A 37 3.30 -6.98 -18.14
N TYR A 38 3.78 -6.07 -18.98
CA TYR A 38 5.16 -6.04 -19.46
C TYR A 38 5.92 -4.95 -18.70
N LEU A 39 6.94 -5.34 -17.94
CA LEU A 39 7.74 -4.42 -17.15
C LEU A 39 8.84 -3.83 -18.03
N VAL A 40 8.90 -2.50 -18.11
CA VAL A 40 9.85 -1.78 -18.95
C VAL A 40 10.53 -0.62 -18.22
N VAL A 41 11.72 -0.26 -18.69
CA VAL A 41 12.51 0.86 -18.15
C VAL A 41 13.25 1.59 -19.27
N SER A 42 13.34 2.92 -19.15
CA SER A 42 14.15 3.75 -20.03
C SER A 42 15.62 3.68 -19.59
N HIS A 43 16.48 3.14 -20.46
CA HIS A 43 17.91 3.04 -20.22
C HIS A 43 18.69 3.23 -21.53
N ASN A 44 19.73 4.07 -21.52
CA ASN A 44 20.56 4.37 -22.69
C ASN A 44 19.77 4.75 -23.96
N LYS A 45 18.78 5.65 -23.81
CA LYS A 45 17.88 6.13 -24.89
C LYS A 45 17.02 5.04 -25.54
N LYS A 46 16.86 3.89 -24.88
CA LYS A 46 15.98 2.79 -25.30
C LYS A 46 14.97 2.50 -24.20
N VAL A 47 13.82 1.97 -24.58
CA VAL A 47 12.81 1.50 -23.63
C VAL A 47 12.89 -0.03 -23.62
N LEU A 48 13.48 -0.58 -22.56
CA LEU A 48 13.84 -1.99 -22.49
C LEU A 48 12.79 -2.76 -21.70
N CYS A 49 12.31 -3.88 -22.26
CA CYS A 49 11.49 -4.87 -21.58
C CYS A 49 12.36 -6.03 -21.08
N GLY A 50 12.14 -6.49 -19.86
CA GLY A 50 12.89 -7.63 -19.28
C GLY A 50 12.04 -8.65 -18.51
N MET A 51 10.78 -8.33 -18.21
CA MET A 51 9.89 -9.23 -17.47
C MET A 51 8.45 -9.05 -17.94
N ARG A 52 7.67 -10.12 -17.88
CA ARG A 52 6.22 -10.04 -17.85
C ARG A 52 5.65 -10.94 -16.77
N GLY A 53 4.45 -10.61 -16.29
CA GLY A 53 3.75 -11.42 -15.29
C GLY A 53 2.30 -11.00 -15.21
N LYS A 54 1.48 -11.83 -14.57
CA LYS A 54 0.08 -11.52 -14.29
C LYS A 54 -0.05 -10.87 -12.93
N LEU A 55 -0.94 -9.88 -12.83
CA LEU A 55 -1.34 -9.31 -11.54
C LEU A 55 -2.14 -10.38 -10.77
N ALA A 56 -1.65 -10.79 -9.60
CA ALA A 56 -2.29 -11.80 -8.77
C ALA A 56 -3.17 -11.12 -7.71
N GLU A 57 -2.74 -11.06 -6.45
CA GLU A 57 -3.49 -10.44 -5.36
C GLU A 57 -2.99 -9.00 -5.13
N THR A 58 -3.89 -8.08 -4.77
CA THR A 58 -3.49 -6.77 -4.26
C THR A 58 -2.64 -6.92 -3.00
N THR A 59 -1.62 -6.10 -2.83
CA THR A 59 -0.69 -6.19 -1.71
C THR A 59 -0.39 -4.82 -1.12
N ASP A 60 -0.11 -4.80 0.18
CA ASP A 60 0.44 -3.65 0.89
C ASP A 60 1.98 -3.70 0.98
N ASP A 61 2.61 -4.71 0.38
CA ASP A 61 4.05 -4.78 0.18
C ASP A 61 4.47 -3.80 -0.92
N LYS A 62 5.11 -2.71 -0.47
CA LYS A 62 5.60 -1.64 -1.34
C LYS A 62 7.09 -1.41 -1.03
N PRO A 63 7.99 -2.20 -1.62
CA PRO A 63 9.42 -2.19 -1.30
C PRO A 63 10.18 -0.96 -1.82
N TRP A 64 9.51 -0.09 -2.59
CA TRP A 64 10.10 1.13 -3.13
C TRP A 64 10.28 2.21 -2.06
N GLU A 65 11.37 2.99 -2.14
CA GLU A 65 11.57 4.14 -1.26
C GLU A 65 10.42 5.15 -1.42
N ASP A 66 9.97 5.36 -2.65
CA ASP A 66 8.84 6.22 -3.03
C ASP A 66 7.49 5.47 -3.03
N SER A 67 7.35 4.42 -2.22
CA SER A 67 6.15 3.57 -2.07
C SER A 67 4.82 4.33 -1.97
N GLU A 68 4.87 5.57 -1.54
CA GLU A 68 3.74 6.48 -1.37
C GLU A 68 3.09 6.97 -2.66
N ASN A 69 3.86 7.04 -3.74
CA ASN A 69 3.33 7.45 -5.04
C ASN A 69 2.44 6.36 -5.64
N TYR A 70 2.65 5.11 -5.24
CA TYR A 70 1.90 3.96 -5.77
C TYR A 70 0.60 3.79 -4.98
N VAL A 71 -0.51 4.22 -5.58
CA VAL A 71 -1.85 4.13 -5.00
C VAL A 71 -2.27 2.69 -4.76
N ILE A 72 -1.90 1.77 -5.65
CA ILE A 72 -2.19 0.34 -5.54
C ILE A 72 -0.96 -0.47 -5.95
N ALA A 73 -0.77 -1.62 -5.30
CA ALA A 73 0.27 -2.57 -5.65
C ALA A 73 -0.33 -3.98 -5.73
N PHE A 74 0.26 -4.80 -6.58
CA PHE A 74 -0.12 -6.19 -6.79
C PHE A 74 1.09 -7.10 -6.65
N SER A 75 0.88 -8.26 -6.06
CA SER A 75 1.81 -9.39 -6.24
C SER A 75 1.71 -9.92 -7.67
N LEU A 76 2.80 -10.50 -8.16
CA LEU A 76 2.87 -11.08 -9.49
C LEU A 76 2.80 -12.61 -9.44
N GLU A 77 2.25 -13.20 -10.49
CA GLU A 77 2.28 -14.63 -10.76
C GLU A 77 2.54 -14.91 -12.24
N ASP A 78 2.78 -16.17 -12.60
CA ASP A 78 3.12 -16.58 -13.97
C ASP A 78 4.27 -15.73 -14.56
N ILE A 79 5.29 -15.47 -13.75
CA ILE A 79 6.38 -14.57 -14.12
C ILE A 79 7.28 -15.24 -15.15
N GLU A 80 7.53 -14.52 -16.24
CA GLU A 80 8.46 -14.91 -17.29
C GLU A 80 9.49 -13.81 -17.49
N TYR A 81 10.72 -14.22 -17.78
CA TYR A 81 11.85 -13.32 -17.98
C TYR A 81 12.26 -13.28 -19.44
N ALA A 82 12.78 -12.13 -19.87
CA ALA A 82 13.38 -11.95 -21.18
C ALA A 82 14.76 -11.29 -21.05
N SER A 83 15.66 -11.63 -21.96
CA SER A 83 16.84 -10.79 -22.19
C SER A 83 16.34 -9.42 -22.65
N HIS A 84 16.88 -8.34 -22.05
CA HIS A 84 16.45 -6.98 -22.34
C HIS A 84 16.36 -6.70 -23.85
N PHE A 85 15.17 -6.33 -24.31
CA PHE A 85 14.92 -5.96 -25.70
C PHE A 85 14.19 -4.62 -25.78
N ASP A 86 14.47 -3.85 -26.82
CA ASP A 86 13.90 -2.54 -27.04
C ASP A 86 12.47 -2.65 -27.62
N ILE A 87 11.49 -2.02 -26.96
CA ILE A 87 10.10 -2.01 -27.41
C ILE A 87 9.78 -0.91 -28.44
N LYS A 88 10.78 -0.14 -28.87
CA LYS A 88 10.62 0.91 -29.89
C LYS A 88 10.01 0.41 -31.21
N PHE A 89 10.01 -0.89 -31.50
CA PHE A 89 9.28 -1.44 -32.65
C PHE A 89 7.79 -1.10 -32.65
N LEU A 90 7.18 -0.85 -31.48
CA LEU A 90 5.80 -0.40 -31.35
C LEU A 90 5.54 0.96 -32.04
N SER A 91 6.57 1.78 -32.27
CA SER A 91 6.47 3.02 -33.05
C SER A 91 5.98 2.81 -34.49
N LYS A 92 6.19 1.61 -35.06
CA LYS A 92 5.67 1.25 -36.39
C LYS A 92 4.15 1.11 -36.40
N ILE A 93 3.55 0.82 -35.25
CA ILE A 93 2.11 0.56 -35.07
C ILE A 93 1.42 1.79 -34.47
N GLY A 94 1.98 2.34 -33.38
CA GLY A 94 1.45 3.52 -32.69
C GLY A 94 1.82 4.85 -33.35
N GLY A 95 2.62 4.82 -34.42
CA GLY A 95 3.05 6.02 -35.15
C GLY A 95 3.92 6.96 -34.31
N LYS A 96 3.87 8.25 -34.66
CA LYS A 96 4.68 9.32 -34.03
C LYS A 96 4.45 9.42 -32.51
N TYR A 97 3.23 9.15 -32.04
CA TYR A 97 2.81 9.32 -30.64
C TYR A 97 2.65 7.97 -29.89
N TRP A 98 3.39 6.94 -30.29
CA TRP A 98 3.28 5.58 -29.71
C TRP A 98 3.58 5.54 -28.21
N ASN A 99 4.45 6.43 -27.71
CA ASN A 99 4.77 6.55 -26.29
C ASN A 99 3.54 6.97 -25.47
N LEU A 100 2.78 7.97 -25.93
CA LEU A 100 1.51 8.36 -25.31
C LEU A 100 0.48 7.24 -25.35
N LYS A 101 0.40 6.54 -26.49
CA LYS A 101 -0.57 5.47 -26.71
C LYS A 101 -0.32 4.25 -25.80
N TYR A 102 0.94 3.88 -25.58
CA TYR A 102 1.28 2.59 -24.96
C TYR A 102 2.01 2.68 -23.61
N LEU A 103 2.71 3.77 -23.30
CA LEU A 103 3.52 3.90 -22.08
C LEU A 103 2.86 4.77 -21.00
N GLN A 104 1.86 5.57 -21.36
CA GLN A 104 1.23 6.49 -20.42
C GLN A 104 0.32 5.73 -19.42
N GLY A 105 0.68 5.78 -18.14
CA GLY A 105 -0.18 5.37 -17.03
C GLY A 105 -0.58 3.88 -17.03
N ALA A 106 0.17 3.00 -17.70
CA ALA A 106 -0.13 1.58 -17.82
C ALA A 106 -1.57 1.29 -18.29
N LYS A 107 -2.06 2.08 -19.24
CA LYS A 107 -3.38 1.88 -19.87
C LYS A 107 -3.47 0.52 -20.55
N ARG A 108 -4.71 0.01 -20.64
CA ARG A 108 -5.01 -1.21 -21.39
C ARG A 108 -4.66 -1.00 -22.86
N ILE A 109 -3.90 -1.92 -23.44
CA ILE A 109 -3.64 -1.95 -24.87
C ILE A 109 -4.81 -2.66 -25.56
N THR A 110 -5.47 -1.98 -26.50
CA THR A 110 -6.60 -2.51 -27.30
C THR A 110 -6.19 -2.92 -28.72
N ASP A 111 -5.01 -2.52 -29.17
CA ASP A 111 -4.48 -2.78 -30.51
C ASP A 111 -3.93 -4.21 -30.62
N GLU A 112 -4.66 -5.09 -31.32
CA GLU A 112 -4.33 -6.51 -31.45
C GLU A 112 -2.96 -6.75 -32.13
N LEU A 113 -2.57 -5.89 -33.07
CA LEU A 113 -1.27 -5.99 -33.74
C LEU A 113 -0.14 -5.66 -32.77
N ALA A 114 -0.31 -4.62 -31.95
CA ALA A 114 0.66 -4.26 -30.93
C ALA A 114 0.82 -5.37 -29.88
N LEU A 115 -0.28 -5.99 -29.46
CA LEU A 115 -0.27 -7.13 -28.54
C LEU A 115 0.50 -8.32 -29.11
N THR A 116 0.23 -8.65 -30.38
CA THR A 116 0.87 -9.78 -31.07
C THR A 116 2.37 -9.56 -31.25
N GLU A 117 2.78 -8.37 -31.70
CA GLU A 117 4.19 -8.03 -31.87
C GLU A 117 4.94 -7.99 -30.54
N LEU A 118 4.30 -7.51 -29.47
CA LEU A 118 4.89 -7.50 -28.14
C LEU A 118 5.10 -8.91 -27.58
N ASP A 119 4.12 -9.80 -27.73
CA ASP A 119 4.25 -11.21 -27.34
C ASP A 119 5.34 -11.92 -28.15
N ASN A 120 5.34 -11.76 -29.48
CA ASN A 120 6.35 -12.35 -30.36
C ASN A 120 7.77 -11.88 -30.01
N ALA A 121 7.95 -10.58 -29.77
CA ALA A 121 9.23 -10.02 -29.35
C ALA A 121 9.66 -10.59 -27.99
N PHE A 122 8.73 -10.77 -27.06
CA PHE A 122 9.02 -11.36 -25.76
C PHE A 122 9.43 -12.84 -25.88
N GLN A 123 8.66 -13.65 -26.60
CA GLN A 123 8.97 -15.09 -26.80
C GLN A 123 10.35 -15.29 -27.42
N LYS A 124 10.72 -14.46 -28.40
CA LYS A 124 12.03 -14.52 -29.06
C LYS A 124 13.19 -14.24 -28.10
N ASN A 125 12.97 -13.45 -27.06
CA ASN A 125 13.99 -13.05 -26.09
C ASN A 125 13.85 -13.77 -24.75
N LYS A 126 12.95 -14.74 -24.63
CA LYS A 126 12.66 -15.43 -23.36
C LYS A 126 13.90 -16.13 -22.79
N ILE A 127 14.10 -15.97 -21.49
CA ILE A 127 15.18 -16.59 -20.71
C ILE A 127 14.62 -17.27 -19.46
N GLN A 128 15.43 -18.12 -18.83
CA GLN A 128 15.00 -18.93 -17.68
C GLN A 128 15.12 -18.21 -16.33
N ALA A 129 15.98 -17.19 -16.22
CA ALA A 129 16.30 -16.54 -14.96
C ALA A 129 16.27 -15.01 -15.12
N PRO A 130 15.99 -14.24 -14.05
CA PRO A 130 15.98 -12.79 -14.10
C PRO A 130 17.36 -12.26 -14.48
N LYS A 131 17.38 -11.32 -15.43
CA LYS A 131 18.57 -10.55 -15.78
C LYS A 131 18.39 -9.13 -15.27
N TYR A 132 19.13 -8.78 -14.22
CA TYR A 132 19.09 -7.43 -13.67
C TYR A 132 19.92 -6.48 -14.53
N LEU A 133 19.50 -5.21 -14.61
CA LEU A 133 20.34 -4.15 -15.16
C LEU A 133 21.32 -3.68 -14.08
N GLU A 134 22.57 -3.48 -14.46
CA GLU A 134 23.55 -2.87 -13.57
C GLU A 134 23.18 -1.40 -13.38
N ALA A 135 23.01 -0.98 -12.13
CA ALA A 135 22.80 0.42 -11.82
C ALA A 135 24.13 1.18 -12.00
N ASP A 136 24.18 2.10 -12.97
CA ASP A 136 25.26 3.09 -13.00
C ASP A 136 25.18 3.91 -11.71
N ARG A 137 26.26 3.94 -10.92
CA ARG A 137 26.33 4.60 -9.59
C ARG A 137 26.17 6.13 -9.60
N LYS A 138 25.71 6.73 -10.70
CA LYS A 138 25.50 8.16 -10.83
C LYS A 138 24.34 8.44 -11.78
N HIS A 139 23.14 8.55 -11.24
CA HIS A 139 22.22 9.58 -11.68
C HIS A 139 21.27 9.90 -10.52
N ASP A 140 21.26 11.19 -10.15
CA ASP A 140 20.35 11.75 -9.17
C ASP A 140 18.90 11.43 -9.54
N ALA A 141 18.12 11.14 -8.52
CA ALA A 141 16.70 10.87 -8.60
C ALA A 141 15.93 12.14 -9.00
N ASP A 142 15.81 12.39 -10.30
CA ASP A 142 14.69 13.14 -10.85
C ASP A 142 13.72 12.12 -11.49
N THR A 143 12.58 11.96 -10.84
CA THR A 143 11.54 11.01 -11.24
C THR A 143 10.58 11.71 -12.21
N LEU A 144 10.16 10.99 -13.26
CA LEU A 144 9.00 11.23 -14.14
C LEU A 144 9.07 12.29 -15.27
N ALA A 145 9.95 13.28 -15.25
CA ALA A 145 9.86 14.40 -16.20
C ALA A 145 10.17 14.06 -17.68
N ASP A 146 11.10 13.16 -17.96
CA ASP A 146 11.70 13.10 -19.30
C ASP A 146 10.90 12.38 -20.41
N ILE A 147 9.80 11.69 -20.09
CA ILE A 147 8.91 11.14 -21.15
C ILE A 147 7.78 12.11 -21.47
N GLU A 148 7.43 13.01 -20.54
CA GLU A 148 6.49 14.10 -20.78
C GLU A 148 7.18 15.28 -21.50
N ASP A 149 8.46 15.55 -21.21
CA ASP A 149 9.21 16.68 -21.79
C ASP A 149 9.51 16.54 -23.29
N ASP A 150 9.66 15.32 -23.84
CA ASP A 150 9.92 15.12 -25.29
C ASP A 150 8.69 15.47 -26.18
N ILE A 151 7.53 15.77 -25.60
CA ILE A 151 6.27 15.99 -26.33
C ILE A 151 5.85 17.47 -26.31
N LEU A 152 6.35 18.25 -25.35
CA LEU A 152 5.72 19.51 -24.99
C LEU A 152 5.94 20.68 -25.96
N ASP A 153 6.97 20.66 -26.81
CA ASP A 153 7.36 21.92 -27.45
C ASP A 153 6.85 22.18 -28.88
N GLU A 154 6.25 21.22 -29.62
CA GLU A 154 5.83 21.58 -31.00
C GLU A 154 4.45 21.19 -31.53
N ASN A 155 3.61 20.28 -30.98
CA ASN A 155 2.25 20.06 -31.57
C ASN A 155 1.27 19.28 -30.65
N LEU A 156 0.94 19.81 -29.47
CA LEU A 156 0.01 19.19 -28.52
C LEU A 156 -1.39 18.95 -29.12
N SER A 157 -1.89 19.87 -29.95
CA SER A 157 -3.21 19.76 -30.60
C SER A 157 -3.27 18.57 -31.57
N GLU A 158 -2.23 18.37 -32.39
CA GLU A 158 -2.15 17.21 -33.30
C GLU A 158 -2.00 15.89 -32.53
N ALA A 159 -1.24 15.90 -31.43
CA ALA A 159 -1.06 14.73 -30.57
C ALA A 159 -2.39 14.28 -29.94
N LEU A 160 -3.20 15.23 -29.45
CA LEU A 160 -4.51 14.95 -28.85
C LEU A 160 -5.57 14.54 -29.88
N GLN A 161 -5.48 15.02 -31.12
CA GLN A 161 -6.32 14.50 -32.21
C GLN A 161 -5.96 13.06 -32.58
N ALA A 162 -4.66 12.73 -32.60
CA ALA A 162 -4.18 11.39 -32.93
C ALA A 162 -4.42 10.37 -31.82
N VAL A 163 -4.39 10.80 -30.55
CA VAL A 163 -4.63 9.94 -29.38
C VAL A 163 -5.61 10.62 -28.41
N PRO A 164 -6.93 10.64 -28.70
CA PRO A 164 -7.92 11.30 -27.85
C PRO A 164 -7.98 10.76 -26.42
N GLU A 165 -7.73 9.45 -26.26
CA GLU A 165 -7.67 8.75 -24.97
C GLU A 165 -6.51 9.22 -24.07
N ALA A 166 -5.58 10.04 -24.58
CA ALA A 166 -4.55 10.69 -23.77
C ALA A 166 -5.13 11.81 -22.89
N LYS A 167 -6.29 12.36 -23.24
CA LYS A 167 -6.96 13.42 -22.47
C LYS A 167 -7.56 12.86 -21.18
N VAL A 168 -7.38 13.58 -20.08
CA VAL A 168 -8.01 13.30 -18.79
C VAL A 168 -9.53 13.45 -18.90
N SER A 169 -10.29 12.41 -18.55
CA SER A 169 -11.75 12.43 -18.48
C SER A 169 -12.24 12.83 -17.09
N ILE A 170 -13.18 13.77 -17.00
CA ILE A 170 -13.64 14.36 -15.73
C ILE A 170 -15.08 13.92 -15.43
N MET A 171 -15.27 13.18 -14.33
CA MET A 171 -16.55 12.65 -13.87
C MET A 171 -17.46 13.71 -13.25
N GLY A 172 -16.88 14.76 -12.69
CA GLY A 172 -17.62 15.78 -11.98
C GLY A 172 -16.74 16.69 -11.15
N THR A 173 -17.39 17.62 -10.46
CA THR A 173 -16.75 18.53 -9.52
C THR A 173 -17.27 18.31 -8.10
N PHE A 174 -16.36 18.45 -7.15
CA PHE A 174 -16.55 18.20 -5.72
C PHE A 174 -16.00 19.38 -4.92
N GLN A 175 -16.39 19.46 -3.66
CA GLN A 175 -15.86 20.40 -2.69
C GLN A 175 -15.34 19.62 -1.49
N THR A 176 -14.10 19.89 -1.07
CA THR A 176 -13.59 19.30 0.17
C THR A 176 -14.31 19.91 1.37
N VAL A 177 -14.86 19.06 2.23
CA VAL A 177 -15.50 19.43 3.49
C VAL A 177 -14.68 18.85 4.64
N LYS A 178 -14.60 19.57 5.76
CA LYS A 178 -13.90 19.08 6.95
C LYS A 178 -14.74 18.06 7.71
N PHE A 179 -14.09 17.04 8.25
CA PHE A 179 -14.64 16.22 9.30
C PHE A 179 -14.87 17.07 10.55
N LYS A 180 -15.85 16.68 11.37
CA LYS A 180 -16.13 17.40 12.61
C LYS A 180 -15.00 17.21 13.64
N ASN A 181 -14.59 15.96 13.85
CA ASN A 181 -13.44 15.53 14.64
C ASN A 181 -13.15 14.04 14.34
N GLU A 182 -12.34 13.38 15.16
CA GLU A 182 -11.98 11.96 15.04
C GLU A 182 -13.19 11.04 15.26
N THR A 183 -13.95 11.25 16.34
CA THR A 183 -14.86 10.26 16.96
C THR A 183 -16.36 10.55 16.82
N ASP A 184 -16.74 11.68 16.21
CA ASP A 184 -18.15 12.07 16.05
C ASP A 184 -18.94 11.00 15.29
N GLU A 185 -20.08 10.58 15.85
CA GLU A 185 -20.84 9.43 15.34
C GLU A 185 -21.35 9.60 13.89
N LEU A 186 -21.55 10.83 13.42
CA LEU A 186 -22.16 11.10 12.11
C LEU A 186 -21.18 11.71 11.11
N ARG A 187 -20.24 12.54 11.58
CA ARG A 187 -19.28 13.29 10.76
C ARG A 187 -17.84 13.13 11.24
N GLY A 188 -17.58 12.11 12.05
CA GLY A 188 -16.26 11.75 12.52
C GLY A 188 -15.47 10.98 11.47
N LEU A 189 -14.16 11.15 11.47
CA LEU A 189 -13.27 10.43 10.55
C LEU A 189 -13.29 8.91 10.81
N GLU A 190 -13.18 8.48 12.07
CA GLU A 190 -13.09 7.06 12.42
C GLU A 190 -14.36 6.28 12.05
N PRO A 191 -15.59 6.67 12.43
CA PRO A 191 -16.79 5.92 12.06
C PRO A 191 -16.97 5.84 10.53
N LEU A 192 -16.81 6.95 9.82
CA LEU A 192 -16.99 6.99 8.36
C LEU A 192 -15.96 6.14 7.62
N VAL A 193 -14.70 6.13 8.09
CA VAL A 193 -13.66 5.29 7.49
C VAL A 193 -13.90 3.83 7.82
N ASN A 194 -14.25 3.48 9.06
CA ASN A 194 -14.55 2.09 9.44
C ASN A 194 -15.69 1.49 8.60
N ASP A 195 -16.79 2.24 8.44
CA ASP A 195 -17.96 1.81 7.66
C ASP A 195 -17.64 1.60 6.17
N ASN A 196 -16.61 2.27 5.65
CA ASN A 196 -16.23 2.25 4.24
C ASN A 196 -14.82 1.69 4.00
N PHE A 197 -14.22 1.02 4.99
CA PHE A 197 -12.79 0.70 5.02
C PHE A 197 -12.34 -0.07 3.77
N TYR A 198 -13.07 -1.13 3.43
CA TYR A 198 -12.75 -2.00 2.30
C TYR A 198 -12.97 -1.34 0.93
N SER A 199 -13.85 -0.35 0.85
CA SER A 199 -14.05 0.46 -0.36
C SER A 199 -12.93 1.50 -0.53
N LEU A 200 -12.46 2.08 0.58
CA LEU A 200 -11.40 3.09 0.59
C LEU A 200 -10.02 2.47 0.31
N PHE A 201 -9.77 1.27 0.84
CA PHE A 201 -8.48 0.60 0.79
C PHE A 201 -8.56 -0.77 0.10
N PRO A 202 -8.60 -0.81 -1.26
CA PRO A 202 -8.71 -2.06 -2.02
C PRO A 202 -7.61 -3.08 -1.76
N ALA A 203 -6.44 -2.66 -1.26
CA ALA A 203 -5.35 -3.55 -0.89
C ALA A 203 -5.71 -4.49 0.29
N TYR A 204 -6.79 -4.18 1.02
CA TYR A 204 -7.28 -4.98 2.14
C TYR A 204 -8.56 -5.69 1.72
N GLU A 205 -8.47 -6.95 1.30
CA GLU A 205 -9.66 -7.72 0.93
C GLU A 205 -10.35 -8.32 2.17
N ILE A 206 -11.68 -8.32 2.19
CA ILE A 206 -12.48 -8.90 3.29
C ILE A 206 -12.08 -10.36 3.55
N GLY A 207 -11.81 -11.16 2.51
CA GLY A 207 -11.44 -12.57 2.67
C GLY A 207 -10.07 -12.80 3.32
N ARG A 208 -9.16 -11.82 3.23
CA ARG A 208 -7.75 -11.89 3.63
C ARG A 208 -7.40 -10.96 4.79
N THR A 209 -8.36 -10.20 5.31
CA THR A 209 -8.13 -9.26 6.41
C THR A 209 -9.20 -9.33 7.48
N LEU A 210 -8.87 -9.00 8.72
CA LEU A 210 -9.82 -8.89 9.83
C LEU A 210 -9.57 -7.56 10.53
N LEU A 211 -10.51 -6.62 10.36
CA LEU A 211 -10.53 -5.34 11.06
C LEU A 211 -11.30 -5.50 12.38
N ILE A 212 -10.67 -5.11 13.48
CA ILE A 212 -11.27 -4.96 14.81
C ILE A 212 -11.26 -3.47 15.14
N PRO A 213 -12.37 -2.74 14.94
CA PRO A 213 -12.44 -1.30 15.13
C PRO A 213 -12.60 -0.88 16.61
N GLU A 214 -12.46 -1.82 17.56
CA GLU A 214 -12.75 -1.56 18.98
C GLU A 214 -11.50 -1.10 19.75
N ASN A 215 -11.30 0.21 19.79
CA ASN A 215 -10.19 0.86 20.49
C ASN A 215 -9.99 0.37 21.94
N ARG A 216 -11.06 0.28 22.74
CA ARG A 216 -10.98 -0.08 24.17
C ARG A 216 -10.55 -1.52 24.45
N LEU A 217 -10.62 -2.42 23.46
CA LEU A 217 -10.14 -3.79 23.66
C LEU A 217 -8.62 -3.78 23.86
N PHE A 218 -7.86 -2.96 23.14
CA PHE A 218 -6.41 -3.13 23.02
C PHE A 218 -5.61 -2.14 23.89
N MET A 219 -5.83 -2.14 25.20
CA MET A 219 -5.00 -1.34 26.11
C MET A 219 -3.63 -2.01 26.37
N SER A 220 -2.54 -1.26 26.24
CA SER A 220 -1.21 -1.71 26.66
C SER A 220 -1.07 -1.67 28.19
N SER A 221 -0.27 -2.61 28.70
CA SER A 221 0.05 -2.70 30.13
C SER A 221 0.90 -1.50 30.53
N GLY A 222 0.45 -0.70 31.51
CA GLY A 222 1.34 0.27 32.15
C GLY A 222 2.48 -0.47 32.88
N ILE A 223 3.66 0.14 32.95
CA ILE A 223 4.83 -0.43 33.65
C ILE A 223 4.46 -0.67 35.13
N GLU A 224 4.20 -1.92 35.52
CA GLU A 224 4.19 -2.32 36.92
C GLU A 224 5.61 -2.70 37.32
N ALA A 225 6.32 -1.76 37.96
CA ALA A 225 7.54 -2.08 38.67
C ALA A 225 7.16 -2.86 39.94
N ARG A 226 7.86 -3.97 40.18
CA ARG A 226 7.81 -4.75 41.42
C ARG A 226 7.88 -3.82 42.64
N GLY A 227 6.85 -3.85 43.49
CA GLY A 227 6.89 -3.25 44.83
C GLY A 227 6.56 -1.75 44.89
N GLU A 228 5.40 -1.46 45.49
CA GLU A 228 4.99 -0.25 46.22
C GLU A 228 5.04 1.16 45.59
N GLN A 229 5.53 1.37 44.37
CA GLN A 229 5.29 2.64 43.66
C GLN A 229 4.89 2.45 42.19
N VAL A 230 3.67 2.87 41.87
CA VAL A 230 3.17 2.97 40.50
C VAL A 230 3.92 4.08 39.79
N MET A 231 4.99 3.74 39.05
CA MET A 231 5.45 4.61 37.98
C MET A 231 4.32 4.65 36.93
N LYS A 232 3.76 5.83 36.67
CA LYS A 232 2.76 6.03 35.61
C LYS A 232 3.41 5.76 34.25
N GLY A 233 3.53 4.50 33.85
CA GLY A 233 3.68 4.13 32.46
C GLY A 233 2.46 4.64 31.70
N ILE A 234 2.67 5.38 30.62
CA ILE A 234 1.58 5.94 29.83
C ILE A 234 0.95 4.82 29.02
N LYS A 235 -0.26 4.40 29.39
CA LYS A 235 -1.07 3.44 28.63
C LYS A 235 -1.27 3.96 27.21
N SER A 236 -1.15 3.09 26.22
CA SER A 236 -1.47 3.35 24.83
C SER A 236 -2.63 2.45 24.40
N ILE A 237 -3.51 2.99 23.58
CA ILE A 237 -4.72 2.33 23.08
C ILE A 237 -4.75 2.64 21.58
N PRO A 238 -4.51 1.67 20.68
CA PRO A 238 -4.73 1.91 19.26
C PRO A 238 -6.22 2.02 19.01
N ASP A 239 -6.61 2.82 18.03
CA ASP A 239 -8.02 2.96 17.69
C ASP A 239 -8.59 1.71 17.01
N GLY A 240 -7.74 0.98 16.29
CA GLY A 240 -8.12 -0.28 15.67
C GLY A 240 -6.97 -1.26 15.48
N LEU A 241 -7.34 -2.51 15.19
CA LEU A 241 -6.41 -3.57 14.85
C LEU A 241 -6.83 -4.19 13.52
N LEU A 242 -5.91 -4.28 12.56
CA LEU A 242 -6.12 -4.97 11.29
C LEU A 242 -5.14 -6.13 11.16
N ILE A 243 -5.68 -7.34 11.09
CA ILE A 243 -4.93 -8.57 10.85
C ILE A 243 -4.98 -8.87 9.36
N LEU A 244 -3.83 -8.95 8.70
CA LEU A 244 -3.72 -9.31 7.28
C LEU A 244 -3.15 -10.72 7.15
N PHE A 245 -3.74 -11.51 6.24
CA PHE A 245 -3.29 -12.84 5.88
C PHE A 245 -2.80 -12.87 4.43
N ASN A 246 -1.53 -13.23 4.24
CA ASN A 246 -0.93 -13.46 2.94
C ASN A 246 -0.09 -14.74 2.99
N LYS A 247 -0.60 -15.82 2.37
CA LYS A 247 0.09 -17.13 2.34
C LYS A 247 1.47 -17.08 1.68
N LYS A 248 1.70 -16.18 0.73
CA LYS A 248 2.98 -16.06 0.01
C LYS A 248 4.06 -15.38 0.85
N SER A 249 3.68 -14.64 1.91
CA SER A 249 4.63 -13.99 2.81
C SER A 249 5.37 -15.01 3.68
N LYS A 250 6.65 -14.72 3.97
CA LYS A 250 7.46 -15.48 4.94
C LYS A 250 6.76 -15.57 6.31
N ASN A 251 6.09 -14.48 6.71
CA ASN A 251 5.25 -14.41 7.89
C ASN A 251 3.80 -14.20 7.41
N PRO A 252 2.98 -15.27 7.32
CA PRO A 252 1.69 -15.19 6.66
C PRO A 252 0.67 -14.28 7.34
N ILE A 253 0.87 -14.00 8.63
CA ILE A 253 0.05 -13.07 9.41
C ILE A 253 0.85 -11.80 9.67
N GLN A 254 0.24 -10.65 9.39
CA GLN A 254 0.74 -9.32 9.73
C GLN A 254 -0.25 -8.64 10.66
N ILE A 255 0.26 -8.01 11.72
CA ILE A 255 -0.54 -7.18 12.61
C ILE A 255 -0.34 -5.73 12.23
N ASN A 256 -1.44 -5.02 11.99
CA ASN A 256 -1.45 -3.59 11.72
C ASN A 256 -2.18 -2.87 12.85
N LEU A 257 -1.50 -1.96 13.52
CA LEU A 257 -2.10 -1.07 14.51
C LEU A 257 -2.62 0.18 13.79
N ILE A 258 -3.92 0.45 13.88
CA ILE A 258 -4.54 1.60 13.22
C ILE A 258 -4.73 2.71 14.24
N GLU A 259 -4.35 3.91 13.85
CA GLU A 259 -4.59 5.15 14.56
C GLU A 259 -5.39 6.10 13.66
N TYR A 260 -6.47 6.66 14.17
CA TYR A 260 -7.32 7.64 13.50
C TYR A 260 -7.09 9.02 14.10
N GLU A 261 -6.60 9.95 13.29
CA GLU A 261 -6.33 11.32 13.73
C GLU A 261 -7.04 12.33 12.83
N CYS A 262 -7.46 13.46 13.39
CA CYS A 262 -8.24 14.43 12.63
C CYS A 262 -7.94 15.86 13.07
N PHE A 263 -7.50 16.71 12.14
CA PHE A 263 -7.48 18.13 12.40
C PHE A 263 -8.90 18.70 12.44
N GLY A 264 -9.75 18.27 11.51
CA GLY A 264 -11.17 18.55 11.48
C GLY A 264 -11.52 20.04 11.46
N GLU A 265 -12.72 20.36 11.93
CA GLU A 265 -13.20 21.75 12.04
C GLU A 265 -12.44 22.54 13.12
N GLY A 266 -11.85 21.87 14.11
CA GLY A 266 -11.21 22.50 15.27
C GLY A 266 -9.78 23.01 15.04
N LYS A 267 -8.97 22.33 14.21
CA LYS A 267 -7.53 22.62 14.07
C LYS A 267 -7.21 23.15 12.67
N THR A 268 -7.49 24.44 12.46
CA THR A 268 -7.42 25.04 11.11
C THR A 268 -6.11 25.76 10.81
N ARG A 269 -5.42 26.28 11.82
CA ARG A 269 -4.17 27.03 11.63
C ARG A 269 -2.98 26.08 11.58
N SER A 270 -1.97 26.41 10.78
CA SER A 270 -0.74 25.61 10.64
C SER A 270 -0.03 25.37 11.98
N GLN A 271 -0.04 26.35 12.89
CA GLN A 271 0.54 26.20 14.23
C GLN A 271 -0.21 25.17 15.08
N ASP A 272 -1.55 25.17 15.03
CA ASP A 272 -2.38 24.22 15.79
C ASP A 272 -2.17 22.81 15.27
N LYS A 273 -2.10 22.65 13.93
CA LYS A 273 -1.76 21.37 13.29
C LYS A 273 -0.38 20.87 13.70
N SER A 274 0.62 21.75 13.68
CA SER A 274 1.99 21.41 14.07
C SER A 274 2.10 21.02 15.56
N ASN A 275 1.43 21.78 16.44
CA ASN A 275 1.39 21.47 17.87
C ASN A 275 0.69 20.13 18.15
N PHE A 276 -0.41 19.86 17.45
CA PHE A 276 -1.16 18.60 17.58
C PHE A 276 -0.33 17.40 17.09
N LEU A 277 0.30 17.53 15.92
CA LEU A 277 1.17 16.49 15.36
C LEU A 277 2.32 16.14 16.31
N ASN A 278 3.03 17.15 16.81
CA ASN A 278 4.22 16.96 17.66
C ASN A 278 3.87 16.63 19.11
N GLY A 279 2.73 17.11 19.61
CA GLY A 279 2.30 16.94 20.99
C GLY A 279 1.45 15.70 21.25
N GLN A 280 0.74 15.20 20.22
CA GLN A 280 -0.21 14.09 20.34
C GLN A 280 0.13 12.95 19.39
N ILE A 281 0.05 13.18 18.08
CA ILE A 281 0.15 12.11 17.06
C ILE A 281 1.49 11.37 17.14
N ILE A 282 2.61 12.08 16.99
CA ILE A 282 3.95 11.46 17.02
C ILE A 282 4.20 10.72 18.34
N PRO A 283 3.97 11.35 19.52
CA PRO A 283 4.10 10.64 20.79
C PRO A 283 3.23 9.38 20.93
N GLN A 284 2.02 9.37 20.37
CA GLN A 284 1.13 8.20 20.40
C GLN A 284 1.67 7.05 19.55
N LEU A 285 2.05 7.33 18.30
CA LEU A 285 2.64 6.34 17.40
C LEU A 285 3.95 5.77 17.96
N MET A 286 4.78 6.61 18.60
CA MET A 286 5.98 6.16 19.31
C MET A 286 5.67 5.21 20.46
N LYS A 287 4.59 5.43 21.21
CA LYS A 287 4.19 4.54 22.31
C LYS A 287 3.74 3.17 21.79
N PHE A 288 3.06 3.12 20.65
CA PHE A 288 2.73 1.84 20.02
C PHE A 288 3.99 1.11 19.58
N ALA A 289 4.86 1.80 18.84
CA ALA A 289 6.11 1.23 18.36
C ALA A 289 6.99 0.72 19.51
N SER A 290 7.10 1.49 20.60
CA SER A 290 7.90 1.08 21.76
C SER A 290 7.33 -0.15 22.46
N SER A 291 6.01 -0.26 22.64
CA SER A 291 5.37 -1.37 23.37
C SER A 291 5.71 -2.76 22.82
N PHE A 292 5.96 -2.86 21.51
CA PHE A 292 6.29 -4.11 20.81
C PHE A 292 7.76 -4.18 20.37
N SER A 293 8.55 -3.15 20.63
CA SER A 293 9.96 -3.10 20.25
C SER A 293 10.84 -3.97 21.16
N ILE A 294 11.95 -4.44 20.62
CA ILE A 294 12.98 -5.20 21.33
C ILE A 294 13.58 -4.43 22.52
N VAL A 295 13.52 -3.10 22.48
CA VAL A 295 14.04 -2.22 23.54
C VAL A 295 13.18 -2.22 24.81
N THR A 296 11.92 -2.66 24.71
CA THR A 296 11.02 -2.79 25.86
C THR A 296 11.34 -4.06 26.64
N ASP A 297 11.13 -4.01 27.96
CA ASP A 297 11.33 -5.16 28.83
C ASP A 297 10.57 -6.39 28.30
N LYS A 298 11.27 -7.53 28.23
CA LYS A 298 10.75 -8.76 27.63
C LYS A 298 9.50 -9.25 28.34
N GLN A 299 9.42 -9.17 29.67
CA GLN A 299 8.25 -9.65 30.42
C GLN A 299 7.02 -8.78 30.13
N ILE A 300 7.21 -7.45 30.10
CA ILE A 300 6.13 -6.50 29.80
C ILE A 300 5.63 -6.68 28.35
N ARG A 301 6.56 -6.82 27.40
CA ARG A 301 6.23 -7.06 25.99
C ARG A 301 5.44 -8.36 25.82
N GLU A 302 5.94 -9.48 26.34
CA GLU A 302 5.29 -10.79 26.25
C GLU A 302 3.91 -10.79 26.91
N GLN A 303 3.76 -10.13 28.07
CA GLN A 303 2.46 -10.01 28.73
C GLN A 303 1.47 -9.18 27.91
N THR A 304 1.93 -8.12 27.26
CA THR A 304 1.09 -7.28 26.40
C THR A 304 0.66 -8.04 25.14
N ILE A 305 1.59 -8.74 24.48
CA ILE A 305 1.30 -9.59 23.31
C ILE A 305 0.27 -10.66 23.70
N LYS A 306 0.52 -11.40 24.77
CA LYS A 306 -0.41 -12.46 25.22
C LYS A 306 -1.81 -11.92 25.48
N ASN A 307 -1.92 -10.83 26.24
CA ASN A 307 -3.21 -10.19 26.54
C ASN A 307 -3.96 -9.76 25.27
N TRP A 308 -3.26 -9.24 24.26
CA TRP A 308 -3.88 -8.82 23.01
C TRP A 308 -4.26 -10.02 22.13
N VAL A 309 -3.44 -11.06 22.09
CA VAL A 309 -3.76 -12.32 21.41
C VAL A 309 -5.01 -12.96 22.02
N ASP A 310 -5.10 -13.04 23.34
CA ASP A 310 -6.28 -13.56 24.05
C ASP A 310 -7.54 -12.78 23.64
N LYS A 311 -7.48 -11.45 23.59
CA LYS A 311 -8.61 -10.60 23.18
C LYS A 311 -8.99 -10.75 21.70
N ILE A 312 -8.01 -10.91 20.82
CA ILE A 312 -8.28 -11.21 19.40
C ILE A 312 -8.99 -12.56 19.29
N ILE A 313 -8.54 -13.57 20.01
CA ILE A 313 -9.16 -14.89 20.04
C ILE A 313 -10.59 -14.77 20.57
N ASP A 314 -10.81 -14.12 21.71
CA ASP A 314 -12.15 -13.92 22.27
C ASP A 314 -13.09 -13.22 21.27
N TYR A 315 -12.61 -12.17 20.60
CA TYR A 315 -13.36 -11.45 19.57
C TYR A 315 -13.71 -12.36 18.39
N VAL A 316 -12.76 -13.16 17.89
CA VAL A 316 -12.98 -14.06 16.76
C VAL A 316 -13.93 -15.20 17.13
N TYR A 317 -13.80 -15.78 18.32
CA TYR A 317 -14.64 -16.90 18.75
C TYR A 317 -16.04 -16.47 19.20
N ALA A 318 -16.26 -15.19 19.48
CA ALA A 318 -17.60 -14.63 19.67
C ALA A 318 -18.44 -14.60 18.38
N ASN A 319 -17.82 -14.73 17.19
CA ASN A 319 -18.48 -14.71 15.90
C ASN A 319 -18.10 -15.92 15.03
N GLN A 320 -19.08 -16.79 14.73
CA GLN A 320 -18.87 -18.01 13.96
C GLN A 320 -18.26 -17.77 12.57
N GLU A 321 -18.61 -16.65 11.91
CA GLU A 321 -18.06 -16.31 10.59
C GLU A 321 -16.57 -15.98 10.68
N LEU A 322 -16.17 -15.17 11.66
CA LEU A 322 -14.77 -14.85 11.92
C LEU A 322 -13.98 -16.10 12.32
N GLN A 323 -14.55 -16.96 13.16
CA GLN A 323 -13.93 -18.22 13.55
C GLN A 323 -13.66 -19.11 12.32
N ASN A 324 -14.64 -19.26 11.44
CA ASN A 324 -14.51 -20.05 10.21
C ASN A 324 -13.45 -19.46 9.27
N LYS A 325 -13.41 -18.12 9.17
CA LYS A 325 -12.42 -17.39 8.37
C LYS A 325 -11.00 -17.61 8.89
N MET A 326 -10.75 -17.41 10.18
CA MET A 326 -9.42 -17.60 10.75
C MET A 326 -9.00 -19.08 10.70
N THR A 327 -9.94 -20.01 10.90
CA THR A 327 -9.71 -21.45 10.71
C THR A 327 -9.26 -21.77 9.28
N ARG A 328 -9.90 -21.17 8.26
CA ARG A 328 -9.50 -21.34 6.86
C ARG A 328 -8.07 -20.87 6.63
N TRP A 329 -7.70 -19.70 7.15
CA TRP A 329 -6.34 -19.17 7.03
C TRP A 329 -5.31 -20.13 7.62
N ILE A 330 -5.57 -20.67 8.82
CA ILE A 330 -4.66 -21.65 9.45
C ILE A 330 -4.55 -22.92 8.61
N LYS A 331 -5.65 -23.44 8.05
CA LYS A 331 -5.60 -24.60 7.15
C LYS A 331 -4.87 -24.32 5.85
N GLU A 332 -4.89 -23.08 5.36
CA GLU A 332 -4.08 -22.69 4.20
C GLU A 332 -2.57 -22.65 4.50
N ILE A 333 -2.19 -22.28 5.73
CA ILE A 333 -0.80 -22.29 6.21
C ILE A 333 -0.35 -23.74 6.51
N LYS A 334 -1.21 -24.52 7.17
CA LYS A 334 -0.95 -25.91 7.61
C LYS A 334 -2.13 -26.81 7.24
N PRO A 335 -2.16 -27.39 6.02
CA PRO A 335 -3.28 -28.20 5.55
C PRO A 335 -3.57 -29.45 6.40
N GLU A 336 -2.52 -30.05 6.97
CA GLU A 336 -2.59 -31.30 7.72
C GLU A 336 -2.92 -31.10 9.22
N ILE A 337 -3.24 -29.88 9.66
CA ILE A 337 -3.52 -29.61 11.07
C ILE A 337 -4.88 -30.22 11.48
N SER A 338 -4.90 -30.94 12.59
CA SER A 338 -6.15 -31.41 13.20
C SER A 338 -6.99 -30.23 13.70
N ASP A 339 -8.31 -30.31 13.52
CA ASP A 339 -9.27 -29.28 13.96
C ASP A 339 -9.13 -28.94 15.45
N GLN A 340 -8.77 -29.94 16.27
CA GLN A 340 -8.55 -29.76 17.72
C GLN A 340 -7.34 -28.87 18.06
N LEU A 341 -6.40 -28.71 17.12
CA LEU A 341 -5.18 -27.93 17.32
C LEU A 341 -5.23 -26.53 16.71
N ILE A 342 -6.30 -26.20 15.97
CA ILE A 342 -6.41 -24.94 15.23
C ILE A 342 -6.35 -23.73 16.17
N GLY A 343 -7.08 -23.74 17.29
CA GLY A 343 -7.04 -22.65 18.27
C GLY A 343 -5.65 -22.40 18.85
N ARG A 344 -4.87 -23.47 19.09
CA ARG A 344 -3.49 -23.35 19.55
C ARG A 344 -2.56 -22.79 18.48
N GLU A 345 -2.80 -23.15 17.22
CA GLU A 345 -2.00 -22.63 16.11
C GLU A 345 -2.32 -21.15 15.84
N ILE A 346 -3.59 -20.74 15.96
CA ILE A 346 -4.01 -19.34 15.94
C ILE A 346 -3.19 -18.50 16.93
N ASP A 347 -3.20 -18.91 18.20
CA ASP A 347 -2.46 -18.22 19.27
C ASP A 347 -0.97 -18.06 18.91
N LYS A 348 -0.37 -19.16 18.42
CA LYS A 348 1.03 -19.19 18.03
C LYS A 348 1.34 -18.22 16.88
N VAL A 349 0.55 -18.25 15.79
CA VAL A 349 0.83 -17.39 14.63
C VAL A 349 0.57 -15.92 14.91
N LEU A 350 -0.44 -15.60 15.73
CA LEU A 350 -0.70 -14.22 16.16
C LEU A 350 0.43 -13.69 17.05
N SER A 351 0.85 -14.49 18.04
CA SER A 351 1.98 -14.14 18.92
C SER A 351 3.26 -13.89 18.12
N GLU A 352 3.55 -14.74 17.13
CA GLU A 352 4.72 -14.58 16.26
C GLU A 352 4.62 -13.34 15.37
N ALA A 353 3.43 -13.03 14.86
CA ALA A 353 3.20 -11.84 14.06
C ALA A 353 3.45 -10.54 14.85
N PHE A 354 3.04 -10.46 16.12
CA PHE A 354 3.42 -9.31 16.97
C PHE A 354 4.93 -9.17 17.17
N ARG A 355 5.67 -10.28 17.23
CA ARG A 355 7.13 -10.28 17.45
C ARG A 355 7.93 -9.95 16.20
N THR A 356 7.39 -10.22 15.01
CA THR A 356 8.18 -10.26 13.77
C THR A 356 7.55 -9.57 12.56
N ASN A 357 6.25 -9.24 12.61
CA ASN A 357 5.51 -8.69 11.47
C ASN A 357 4.43 -7.69 11.90
N LEU A 358 4.88 -6.58 12.51
CA LEU A 358 4.05 -5.50 13.00
C LEU A 358 4.22 -4.24 12.14
N LYS A 359 3.10 -3.60 11.80
CA LYS A 359 3.03 -2.33 11.08
C LYS A 359 2.12 -1.35 11.83
N ILE A 360 2.41 -0.06 11.73
CA ILE A 360 1.56 1.02 12.26
C ILE A 360 0.96 1.77 11.07
N ILE A 361 -0.35 1.96 11.08
CA ILE A 361 -1.13 2.67 10.07
C ILE A 361 -1.73 3.92 10.70
N LEU A 362 -1.43 5.10 10.15
CA LEU A 362 -2.09 6.36 10.49
C LEU A 362 -3.09 6.73 9.41
N ILE A 363 -4.36 6.89 9.78
CA ILE A 363 -5.40 7.41 8.90
C ILE A 363 -5.76 8.82 9.37
N ILE A 364 -5.53 9.82 8.52
CA ILE A 364 -5.64 11.24 8.88
C ILE A 364 -6.27 12.07 7.76
N ASP A 365 -6.85 13.23 8.10
CA ASP A 365 -7.50 14.12 7.12
C ASP A 365 -6.53 15.00 6.31
N ASP A 366 -5.34 15.24 6.84
CA ASP A 366 -4.29 16.02 6.19
C ASP A 366 -2.91 15.59 6.70
N LEU A 367 -1.92 15.46 5.81
CA LEU A 367 -0.55 15.15 6.19
C LEU A 367 0.40 15.55 5.06
N SER A 368 1.39 16.40 5.34
CA SER A 368 2.41 16.73 4.35
C SER A 368 3.46 15.61 4.20
N ALA A 369 4.15 15.58 3.07
CA ALA A 369 5.24 14.62 2.82
C ALA A 369 6.36 14.72 3.88
N GLU A 370 6.75 15.93 4.28
CA GLU A 370 7.73 16.14 5.36
C GLU A 370 7.26 15.58 6.72
N GLN A 371 6.00 15.82 7.08
CA GLN A 371 5.43 15.31 8.33
C GLN A 371 5.40 13.78 8.33
N LYS A 372 4.98 13.18 7.22
CA LYS A 372 4.99 11.74 7.02
C LYS A 372 6.39 11.14 7.11
N ASN A 373 7.39 11.75 6.48
CA ASN A 373 8.78 11.29 6.55
C ASN A 373 9.32 11.37 7.97
N THR A 374 8.99 12.44 8.69
CA THR A 374 9.35 12.61 10.10
C THR A 374 8.77 11.47 10.94
N ILE A 375 7.46 11.19 10.82
CA ILE A 375 6.82 10.07 11.53
C ILE A 375 7.45 8.73 11.14
N THR A 376 7.67 8.51 9.84
CA THR A 376 8.25 7.27 9.31
C THR A 376 9.61 6.99 9.94
N ASN A 377 10.48 8.00 10.00
CA ASN A 377 11.81 7.87 10.60
C ASN A 377 11.73 7.58 12.10
N VAL A 378 10.81 8.23 12.81
CA VAL A 378 10.59 8.03 14.24
C VAL A 378 10.09 6.61 14.52
N VAL A 379 9.13 6.09 13.74
CA VAL A 379 8.60 4.72 13.92
C VAL A 379 9.63 3.66 13.52
N LYS A 380 10.35 3.85 12.40
CA LYS A 380 11.38 2.92 11.92
C LYS A 380 12.59 2.80 12.86
N ALA A 381 12.77 3.74 13.79
CA ALA A 381 13.80 3.64 14.83
C ALA A 381 13.55 2.47 15.81
N PHE A 382 12.31 2.00 15.92
CA PHE A 382 11.94 0.86 16.76
C PHE A 382 12.08 -0.46 15.96
N LYS A 383 12.59 -1.50 16.62
CA LYS A 383 12.89 -2.79 16.00
C LYS A 383 12.14 -3.93 16.65
N LEU A 384 11.70 -4.87 15.85
CA LEU A 384 11.07 -6.13 16.26
C LEU A 384 12.12 -7.17 16.67
N GLU A 385 11.68 -8.34 17.15
CA GLU A 385 12.59 -9.37 17.67
C GLU A 385 13.47 -10.00 16.58
N ASN A 386 13.00 -9.99 15.34
CA ASN A 386 13.77 -10.39 14.17
C ASN A 386 14.82 -9.35 13.72
N GLY A 387 14.89 -8.19 14.39
CA GLY A 387 15.80 -7.09 14.08
C GLY A 387 15.33 -6.15 12.96
N GLU A 388 14.17 -6.43 12.35
CA GLU A 388 13.55 -5.56 11.36
C GLU A 388 12.90 -4.34 12.03
N SER A 389 12.89 -3.20 11.33
CA SER A 389 12.22 -2.00 11.82
C SER A 389 10.70 -2.15 11.75
N ILE A 390 10.00 -1.56 12.71
CA ILE A 390 8.54 -1.45 12.64
C ILE A 390 8.19 -0.56 11.44
N ASN A 391 7.34 -1.08 10.56
CA ASN A 391 6.92 -0.36 9.37
C ASN A 391 5.83 0.66 9.71
N PHE A 392 5.84 1.79 8.99
CA PHE A 392 4.82 2.83 9.09
C PHE A 392 4.17 3.06 7.74
N LEU A 393 2.86 3.20 7.73
CA LEU A 393 2.06 3.57 6.58
C LEU A 393 1.08 4.67 6.99
N SER A 394 0.80 5.60 6.08
CA SER A 394 -0.25 6.59 6.32
C SER A 394 -1.18 6.74 5.13
N TYR A 395 -2.44 7.01 5.42
CA TYR A 395 -3.48 7.30 4.46
C TYR A 395 -4.10 8.66 4.77
N VAL A 396 -4.15 9.52 3.75
CA VAL A 396 -4.86 10.80 3.85
C VAL A 396 -6.27 10.61 3.28
N VAL A 397 -7.29 10.74 4.11
CA VAL A 397 -8.70 10.59 3.73
C VAL A 397 -9.39 11.94 3.79
N ARG A 398 -10.02 12.36 2.70
CA ARG A 398 -10.78 13.62 2.62
C ARG A 398 -12.26 13.34 2.45
N LEU A 399 -13.09 14.15 3.09
CA LEU A 399 -14.53 14.14 2.87
C LEU A 399 -14.84 15.10 1.72
N GLU A 400 -15.43 14.57 0.65
CA GLU A 400 -15.74 15.33 -0.57
C GLU A 400 -17.25 15.39 -0.78
N GLN A 401 -17.80 16.60 -0.90
CA GLN A 401 -19.19 16.84 -1.22
C GLN A 401 -19.36 17.05 -2.72
N LYS A 402 -20.25 16.27 -3.35
CA LYS A 402 -20.60 16.43 -4.76
C LYS A 402 -21.18 17.83 -5.03
N ILE A 403 -20.63 18.51 -6.05
CA ILE A 403 -21.22 19.72 -6.66
C ILE A 403 -22.02 19.31 -7.89
N ILE A 404 -21.37 18.68 -8.88
CA ILE A 404 -22.01 18.18 -10.11
C ILE A 404 -21.34 16.89 -10.58
N LEU A 405 -22.13 15.99 -11.18
CA LEU A 405 -21.60 14.87 -11.96
C LEU A 405 -21.90 15.11 -13.43
N THR A 406 -20.87 14.99 -14.26
CA THR A 406 -20.92 15.19 -15.70
C THR A 406 -20.90 13.87 -16.46
N GLU A 407 -20.12 12.89 -15.99
CA GLU A 407 -19.91 11.62 -16.70
C GLU A 407 -19.59 10.49 -15.71
N SER A 408 -20.39 9.42 -15.69
CA SER A 408 -20.22 8.32 -14.71
C SER A 408 -19.03 7.41 -14.99
N GLU A 409 -18.61 7.32 -16.26
CA GLU A 409 -17.54 6.42 -16.72
C GLU A 409 -16.16 7.10 -16.76
N ALA A 410 -16.07 8.38 -16.39
CA ALA A 410 -14.83 9.12 -16.39
C ALA A 410 -13.96 8.79 -15.16
N GLU A 411 -12.63 8.93 -15.28
CA GLU A 411 -11.67 8.45 -14.28
C GLU A 411 -11.42 9.47 -13.16
N PHE A 412 -11.49 10.77 -13.45
CA PHE A 412 -11.01 11.82 -12.53
C PHE A 412 -12.13 12.73 -12.05
N ALA A 413 -12.00 13.25 -10.83
CA ALA A 413 -12.85 14.30 -10.29
C ALA A 413 -12.02 15.55 -10.01
N LEU A 414 -12.61 16.74 -10.21
CA LEU A 414 -12.02 17.99 -9.74
C LEU A 414 -12.59 18.32 -8.38
N SER A 415 -11.73 18.59 -7.38
CA SER A 415 -12.16 19.12 -6.10
C SER A 415 -11.69 20.57 -5.92
N VAL A 416 -12.55 21.40 -5.33
CA VAL A 416 -12.22 22.77 -4.91
C VAL A 416 -12.15 22.80 -3.39
N GLN A 417 -11.07 23.40 -2.87
CA GLN A 417 -10.83 23.58 -1.42
C GLN A 417 -11.25 24.95 -0.93
#